data_AF-A0A5R9J6X2-F1
#
_entry.id   AF-A0A5R9J6X2-F1
#
_cell.length_a   1.000
_cell.length_b   1.000
_cell.length_c   1.000
_cell.angle_alpha   90.00
_cell.angle_beta   90.00
_cell.angle_gamma   90.00
#
_symmetry.space_group_name_H-M   'P 1'
#
loop_
_entity.id
_entity.type
_entity.pdbx_description
1 polymer ?
#
loop_
_entity_poly.entity_id
_entity_poly.type
_entity_poly.pdbx_seq_one_letter_code
_entity_poly.pdbx_strand_id
1 'polypeptide(L)'
;MRHILQERRGVVALEFALVAPVLILFSIGVFDLTRALIVREQVWSAVRSIASSASSLAVQPDQSTSLTVAQVQQALSGIFAAIPWLRSGALTGQTSVVLSSVNFVQTTASCTATTTNPCPQLVWSVAYAGRGPASFLTTTRSCATPPLVVATVTDFVSSLTSLPVSNIADPSPMLVVDVSYQFTPMFFSFLSGPINFWATSYWPIRSANPNATSGDRYTRYDILKQGPGVGKCPGFS
;
A
#
# COMPACT_ATOMS: atom_id res chain seq x y z
N MET A 1 -3.45 64.76 27.43
CA MET A 1 -4.03 63.59 26.72
C MET A 1 -3.01 62.63 26.08
N ARG A 2 -1.71 62.97 25.91
CA ARG A 2 -0.71 62.05 25.30
C ARG A 2 -0.33 60.82 26.15
N HIS A 3 -0.40 60.88 27.47
CA HIS A 3 0.00 59.77 28.34
C HIS A 3 -0.98 58.56 28.34
N ILE A 4 -2.28 58.78 28.13
CA ILE A 4 -3.30 57.71 28.08
C ILE A 4 -3.13 56.82 26.83
N LEU A 5 -2.62 57.37 25.72
CA LEU A 5 -2.32 56.61 24.51
C LEU A 5 -1.04 55.76 24.66
N GLN A 6 -0.21 56.05 25.65
CA GLN A 6 1.05 55.34 25.89
C GLN A 6 0.85 54.09 26.74
N GLU A 7 -0.05 54.14 27.73
CA GLU A 7 -0.41 52.99 28.58
C GLU A 7 -1.18 51.90 27.82
N ARG A 8 -2.01 52.29 26.85
CA ARG A 8 -2.75 51.32 26.02
C ARG A 8 -1.85 50.44 25.14
N ARG A 9 -0.62 50.88 24.85
CA ARG A 9 0.33 50.10 24.05
C ARG A 9 0.93 48.92 24.82
N GLY A 10 1.01 49.02 26.15
CA GLY A 10 1.56 47.95 27.00
C GLY A 10 0.63 46.74 27.10
N VAL A 11 -0.68 46.98 27.22
CA VAL A 11 -1.69 45.90 27.33
C VAL A 11 -1.76 45.07 26.05
N VAL A 12 -1.76 45.74 24.88
CA VAL A 12 -1.78 45.05 23.58
C VAL A 12 -0.54 44.18 23.37
N ALA A 13 0.63 44.65 23.81
CA ALA A 13 1.86 43.86 23.70
C ALA A 13 1.78 42.58 24.56
N LEU A 14 1.16 42.65 25.74
CA LEU A 14 1.00 41.51 26.63
C LEU A 14 -0.02 40.50 26.11
N GLU A 15 -1.15 40.96 25.58
CA GLU A 15 -2.14 40.09 24.93
C GLU A 15 -1.53 39.38 23.72
N PHE A 16 -0.79 40.10 22.88
CA PHE A 16 -0.09 39.49 21.74
C PHE A 16 0.96 38.49 22.19
N ALA A 17 1.75 38.80 23.22
CA ALA A 17 2.76 37.89 23.74
C ALA A 17 2.16 36.58 24.29
N LEU A 18 0.93 36.61 24.81
CA LEU A 18 0.23 35.42 25.29
C LEU A 18 -0.43 34.61 24.17
N VAL A 19 -1.00 35.28 23.15
CA VAL A 19 -1.71 34.62 22.05
C VAL A 19 -0.77 34.10 20.97
N ALA A 20 0.32 34.82 20.69
CA ALA A 20 1.24 34.48 19.60
C ALA A 20 1.85 33.06 19.70
N PRO A 21 2.32 32.57 20.86
CA PRO A 21 2.84 31.20 20.97
C PRO A 21 1.80 30.14 20.63
N VAL A 22 0.55 30.34 21.03
CA VAL A 22 -0.56 29.42 20.74
C VAL A 22 -0.85 29.39 19.24
N LEU A 23 -0.90 30.56 18.59
CA LEU A 23 -1.11 30.65 17.14
C LEU A 23 0.05 30.04 16.34
N ILE A 24 1.29 30.21 16.80
CA ILE A 24 2.47 29.58 16.17
C ILE A 24 2.38 28.06 16.28
N LEU A 25 2.13 27.52 17.48
CA LEU A 25 1.96 26.08 17.69
C LEU A 25 0.82 25.51 16.85
N PHE A 26 -0.31 26.21 16.79
CA PHE A 26 -1.44 25.81 15.97
C PHE A 26 -1.10 25.79 14.48
N SER A 27 -0.42 26.83 13.98
CA SER A 27 -0.02 26.92 12.56
C SER A 27 0.94 25.79 12.17
N ILE A 28 1.90 25.48 13.04
CA ILE A 28 2.82 24.36 12.87
C ILE A 28 2.04 23.02 12.90
N GLY A 29 1.07 22.88 13.82
CA GLY A 29 0.18 21.72 13.93
C GLY A 29 -0.61 21.45 12.65
N VAL A 30 -1.27 22.48 12.14
CA VAL A 30 -2.06 22.42 10.91
C VAL A 30 -1.18 22.07 9.71
N PHE A 31 0.05 22.59 9.67
CA PHE A 31 0.98 22.28 8.59
C PHE A 31 1.36 20.79 8.53
N ASP A 32 1.79 20.19 9.66
CA ASP A 32 2.11 18.77 9.71
C ASP A 32 0.87 17.88 9.46
N LEU A 33 -0.29 18.27 10.00
CA LEU A 33 -1.56 17.60 9.75
C LEU A 33 -1.94 17.62 8.27
N THR A 34 -1.81 18.76 7.60
CA THR A 34 -2.14 18.90 6.18
C THR A 34 -1.25 18.00 5.34
N ARG A 35 0.06 17.95 5.63
CA ARG A 35 0.99 17.06 4.94
C ARG A 35 0.66 15.59 5.17
N ALA A 36 0.32 15.21 6.40
CA ALA A 36 -0.12 13.87 6.74
C ALA A 36 -1.37 13.45 5.94
N LEU A 37 -2.36 14.32 5.81
CA LEU A 37 -3.57 14.05 5.02
C LEU A 37 -3.26 13.92 3.52
N ILE A 38 -2.42 14.80 2.96
CA ILE A 38 -2.02 14.69 1.55
C ILE A 38 -1.30 13.36 1.29
N VAL A 39 -0.36 12.98 2.14
CA VAL A 39 0.36 11.71 2.04
C VAL A 39 -0.59 10.53 2.09
N ARG A 40 -1.58 10.56 3.00
CA ARG A 40 -2.60 9.51 3.10
C ARG A 40 -3.38 9.35 1.78
N GLU A 41 -3.87 10.44 1.19
CA GLU A 41 -4.59 10.39 -0.07
C GLU A 41 -3.72 9.88 -1.22
N GLN A 42 -2.44 10.25 -1.23
CA GLN A 42 -1.53 9.75 -2.24
C GLN A 42 -1.21 8.25 -2.10
N VAL A 43 -1.09 7.73 -0.88
CA VAL A 43 -0.95 6.29 -0.64
C VAL A 43 -2.16 5.54 -1.20
N TRP A 44 -3.38 6.04 -0.95
CA TRP A 44 -4.60 5.47 -1.53
C TRP A 44 -4.64 5.54 -3.06
N SER A 45 -4.23 6.68 -3.63
CA SER A 45 -4.13 6.86 -5.08
C SER A 45 -3.08 5.92 -5.69
N ALA A 46 -1.94 5.73 -5.02
CA ALA A 46 -0.86 4.86 -5.46
C ALA A 46 -1.34 3.42 -5.58
N VAL A 47 -1.97 2.88 -4.53
CA VAL A 47 -2.49 1.52 -4.52
C VAL A 47 -3.45 1.28 -5.68
N ARG A 48 -4.43 2.18 -5.87
CA ARG A 48 -5.42 2.03 -6.95
C ARG A 48 -4.77 2.12 -8.33
N SER A 49 -3.83 3.04 -8.53
CA SER A 49 -3.10 3.17 -9.78
C SER A 49 -2.27 1.93 -10.09
N ILE A 50 -1.46 1.46 -9.13
CA ILE A 50 -0.61 0.26 -9.28
C ILE A 50 -1.48 -0.94 -9.64
N ALA A 51 -2.57 -1.14 -8.92
CA ALA A 51 -3.45 -2.29 -9.12
C ALA A 51 -4.20 -2.21 -10.46
N SER A 52 -4.67 -1.02 -10.85
CA SER A 52 -5.27 -0.81 -12.17
C SER A 52 -4.26 -1.09 -13.31
N SER A 53 -3.03 -0.60 -13.18
CA SER A 53 -1.95 -0.85 -14.13
C SER A 53 -1.59 -2.33 -14.20
N ALA A 54 -1.37 -2.99 -13.06
CA ALA A 54 -1.08 -4.42 -13.00
C ALA A 54 -2.20 -5.26 -13.64
N SER A 55 -3.47 -4.95 -13.32
CA SER A 55 -4.61 -5.65 -13.91
C SER A 55 -4.72 -5.46 -15.42
N SER A 56 -4.32 -4.29 -15.95
CA SER A 56 -4.31 -4.02 -17.39
C SER A 56 -3.15 -4.72 -18.12
N LEU A 57 -1.98 -4.78 -17.49
CA LEU A 57 -0.78 -5.41 -18.04
C LEU A 57 -0.84 -6.94 -17.97
N ALA A 58 -1.66 -7.48 -17.09
CA ALA A 58 -1.85 -8.92 -16.94
C ALA A 58 -2.62 -9.56 -18.11
N VAL A 59 -3.35 -8.76 -18.90
CA VAL A 59 -4.13 -9.28 -20.03
C VAL A 59 -3.19 -9.49 -21.22
N GLN A 60 -2.95 -10.74 -21.57
CA GLN A 60 -2.09 -11.11 -22.69
C GLN A 60 -2.90 -11.31 -23.99
N PRO A 61 -2.27 -11.24 -25.17
CA PRO A 61 -2.94 -11.43 -26.46
C PRO A 61 -3.60 -12.80 -26.63
N ASP A 62 -3.07 -13.82 -25.95
CA ASP A 62 -3.62 -15.18 -25.89
C ASP A 62 -4.80 -15.32 -24.92
N GLN A 63 -5.29 -14.20 -24.37
CA GLN A 63 -6.35 -14.12 -23.37
C GLN A 63 -5.99 -14.76 -22.03
N SER A 64 -4.71 -15.07 -21.79
CA SER A 64 -4.22 -15.49 -20.48
C SER A 64 -4.05 -14.29 -19.54
N THR A 65 -4.11 -14.57 -18.23
CA THR A 65 -3.90 -13.59 -17.16
C THR A 65 -2.53 -13.81 -16.51
N SER A 66 -1.49 -13.34 -17.18
CA SER A 66 -0.12 -13.49 -16.71
C SER A 66 0.68 -12.20 -16.80
N LEU A 67 1.55 -11.99 -15.81
CA LEU A 67 2.43 -10.84 -15.72
C LEU A 67 3.88 -11.28 -15.93
N THR A 68 4.66 -10.50 -16.66
CA THR A 68 6.12 -10.61 -16.63
C THR A 68 6.68 -9.81 -15.45
N VAL A 69 7.90 -10.12 -15.02
CA VAL A 69 8.57 -9.33 -13.96
C VAL A 69 8.63 -7.87 -14.36
N ALA A 70 9.04 -7.55 -15.60
CA ALA A 70 9.10 -6.19 -16.13
C ALA A 70 7.75 -5.45 -16.03
N GLN A 71 6.64 -6.11 -16.35
CA GLN A 71 5.29 -5.54 -16.20
C GLN A 71 4.93 -5.29 -14.73
N VAL A 72 5.32 -6.19 -13.82
CA VAL A 72 5.17 -5.94 -12.38
C VAL A 72 5.99 -4.73 -11.94
N GLN A 73 7.24 -4.59 -12.39
CA GLN A 73 8.06 -3.41 -12.07
C GLN A 73 7.41 -2.13 -12.62
N GLN A 74 6.90 -2.18 -13.85
CA GLN A 74 6.19 -1.07 -14.48
C GLN A 74 4.95 -0.68 -13.66
N ALA A 75 4.14 -1.65 -13.23
CA ALA A 75 2.98 -1.38 -12.39
C ALA A 75 3.38 -0.77 -11.04
N LEU A 76 4.35 -1.38 -10.34
CA LEU A 76 4.84 -0.94 -9.03
C LEU A 76 5.46 0.47 -9.08
N SER A 77 6.11 0.83 -10.20
CA SER A 77 6.67 2.16 -10.41
C SER A 77 5.62 3.28 -10.39
N GLY A 78 4.33 2.94 -10.53
CA GLY A 78 3.21 3.86 -10.37
C GLY A 78 3.19 4.59 -9.03
N ILE A 79 3.84 4.04 -7.98
CA ILE A 79 4.00 4.75 -6.71
C ILE A 79 4.71 6.10 -6.87
N PHE A 80 5.67 6.22 -7.81
CA PHE A 80 6.37 7.47 -8.04
C PHE A 80 5.52 8.51 -8.78
N ALA A 81 4.51 8.07 -9.53
CA ALA A 81 3.56 8.99 -10.12
C ALA A 81 2.59 9.54 -9.06
N ALA A 82 2.17 8.69 -8.12
CA ALA A 82 1.27 9.09 -7.04
C ALA A 82 1.97 9.88 -5.93
N ILE A 83 3.24 9.58 -5.66
CA ILE A 83 4.05 10.19 -4.61
C ILE A 83 5.38 10.71 -5.22
N PRO A 84 5.37 11.82 -5.97
CA PRO A 84 6.52 12.27 -6.77
C PRO A 84 7.79 12.56 -5.95
N TRP A 85 7.62 12.99 -4.70
CA TRP A 85 8.74 13.32 -3.81
C TRP A 85 9.51 12.11 -3.28
N LEU A 86 9.03 10.88 -3.49
CA LEU A 86 9.85 9.69 -3.23
C LEU A 86 11.07 9.66 -4.15
N ARG A 87 10.93 10.21 -5.37
CA ARG A 87 12.03 10.25 -6.34
C ARG A 87 13.09 11.29 -6.00
N SER A 88 12.71 12.38 -5.32
CA SER A 88 13.65 13.44 -4.94
C SER A 88 14.52 13.09 -3.73
N GLY A 89 14.22 11.98 -3.03
CA GLY A 89 14.89 11.64 -1.78
C GLY A 89 14.63 12.64 -0.65
N ALA A 90 13.68 13.57 -0.84
CA ALA A 90 13.39 14.64 0.10
C ALA A 90 12.69 14.16 1.38
N LEU A 91 12.25 12.89 1.42
CA LEU A 91 11.67 12.26 2.60
C LEU A 91 12.51 11.09 3.07
N THR A 92 12.68 11.00 4.37
CA THR A 92 13.41 9.94 5.09
C THR A 92 12.51 8.75 5.44
N GLY A 93 11.25 8.78 5.03
CA GLY A 93 10.25 7.75 5.34
C GLY A 93 10.51 6.43 4.63
N GLN A 94 10.24 5.32 5.33
CA GLN A 94 10.26 4.00 4.72
C GLN A 94 9.01 3.83 3.84
N THR A 95 9.22 3.42 2.59
CA THR A 95 8.15 3.08 1.64
C THR A 95 8.22 1.60 1.34
N SER A 96 7.06 0.97 1.19
CA SER A 96 7.00 -0.31 0.54
C SER A 96 5.72 -0.51 -0.23
N VAL A 97 5.84 -1.27 -1.31
CA VAL A 97 4.73 -1.75 -2.11
C VAL A 97 4.86 -3.25 -2.25
N VAL A 98 3.78 -3.97 -1.98
CA VAL A 98 3.69 -5.41 -2.17
C VAL A 98 2.57 -5.69 -3.16
N LEU A 99 2.89 -6.33 -4.28
CA LEU A 99 1.91 -6.84 -5.23
C LEU A 99 1.88 -8.35 -5.12
N SER A 100 0.69 -8.91 -4.95
CA SER A 100 0.51 -10.34 -4.76
C SER A 100 -0.68 -10.86 -5.55
N SER A 101 -0.60 -12.12 -5.94
CA SER A 101 -1.74 -12.87 -6.48
C SER A 101 -2.26 -13.81 -5.43
N VAL A 102 -3.57 -13.76 -5.20
CA VAL A 102 -4.29 -14.61 -4.25
C VAL A 102 -5.33 -15.42 -5.00
N ASN A 103 -5.34 -16.71 -4.74
CA ASN A 103 -6.36 -17.64 -5.19
C ASN A 103 -7.15 -18.15 -3.97
N PHE A 104 -8.41 -18.54 -4.16
CA PHE A 104 -9.24 -19.09 -3.07
C PHE A 104 -9.46 -20.58 -3.30
N VAL A 105 -9.17 -21.39 -2.28
CA VAL A 105 -9.31 -22.84 -2.33
C VAL A 105 -10.24 -23.35 -1.23
N GLN A 106 -10.91 -24.47 -1.48
CA GLN A 106 -11.94 -25.01 -0.58
C GLN A 106 -11.39 -25.72 0.66
N THR A 107 -10.13 -26.15 0.68
CA THR A 107 -9.51 -26.74 1.87
C THR A 107 -7.99 -26.63 1.78
N THR A 108 -7.35 -26.18 2.86
CA THR A 108 -5.90 -26.36 3.08
C THR A 108 -5.70 -26.98 4.46
N ALA A 109 -4.50 -27.50 4.73
CA ALA A 109 -4.18 -28.18 6.00
C ALA A 109 -4.40 -27.31 7.28
N SER A 110 -4.65 -26.03 7.10
CA SER A 110 -4.56 -25.00 8.14
C SER A 110 -5.66 -23.95 8.04
N CYS A 111 -6.62 -24.14 7.13
CA CYS A 111 -7.84 -23.36 7.06
C CYS A 111 -8.99 -24.29 6.64
N THR A 112 -10.02 -24.34 7.48
CA THR A 112 -11.27 -25.08 7.22
C THR A 112 -12.19 -24.16 6.45
N ALA A 113 -12.15 -24.25 5.13
CA ALA A 113 -13.01 -23.41 4.32
C ALA A 113 -14.46 -23.89 4.38
N THR A 114 -15.36 -22.92 4.34
CA THR A 114 -16.80 -23.15 4.20
C THR A 114 -17.24 -22.71 2.81
N THR A 115 -18.41 -23.14 2.35
CA THR A 115 -19.00 -22.65 1.09
C THR A 115 -19.15 -21.13 1.04
N THR A 116 -19.20 -20.48 2.20
CA THR A 116 -19.30 -19.03 2.38
C THR A 116 -17.98 -18.32 2.65
N ASN A 117 -16.89 -19.06 2.93
CA ASN A 117 -15.61 -18.47 3.30
C ASN A 117 -14.45 -19.40 2.89
N PRO A 118 -13.99 -19.32 1.63
CA PRO A 118 -12.89 -20.13 1.16
C PRO A 118 -11.53 -19.59 1.63
N CYS A 119 -10.53 -20.46 1.65
CA CYS A 119 -9.23 -20.14 2.20
C CYS A 119 -8.40 -19.35 1.18
N PRO A 120 -7.91 -18.15 1.52
CA PRO A 120 -6.99 -17.45 0.64
C PRO A 120 -5.65 -18.18 0.62
N GLN A 121 -5.14 -18.41 -0.58
CA GLN A 121 -3.85 -19.02 -0.83
C GLN A 121 -3.03 -18.07 -1.70
N LEU A 122 -1.84 -17.73 -1.21
CA LEU A 122 -0.88 -16.91 -1.94
C LEU A 122 -0.33 -17.73 -3.12
N VAL A 123 -0.42 -17.19 -4.33
CA VAL A 123 0.14 -17.81 -5.55
C VAL A 123 1.57 -17.31 -5.76
N TRP A 124 1.74 -15.98 -5.73
CA TRP A 124 3.03 -15.31 -5.78
C TRP A 124 2.96 -13.94 -5.12
N SER A 125 4.13 -13.41 -4.76
CA SER A 125 4.27 -12.05 -4.24
C SER A 125 5.57 -11.41 -4.72
N VAL A 126 5.51 -10.10 -4.94
CA VAL A 126 6.65 -9.25 -5.26
C VAL A 126 6.59 -8.04 -4.35
N ALA A 127 7.71 -7.77 -3.66
CA ALA A 127 7.84 -6.63 -2.76
C ALA A 127 8.89 -5.64 -3.28
N TYR A 128 8.60 -4.36 -3.09
CA TYR A 128 9.40 -3.24 -3.57
C TYR A 128 9.58 -2.21 -2.46
N ALA A 129 10.79 -1.68 -2.27
CA ALA A 129 11.13 -0.80 -1.15
C ALA A 129 11.32 0.68 -1.52
N GLY A 130 10.88 1.12 -2.71
CA GLY A 130 10.79 2.54 -3.08
C GLY A 130 12.10 3.35 -3.12
N ARG A 131 13.26 2.76 -2.81
CA ARG A 131 14.57 3.43 -2.79
C ARG A 131 15.21 3.64 -4.17
N GLY A 132 14.50 3.30 -5.25
CA GLY A 132 14.95 3.47 -6.63
C GLY A 132 14.37 2.41 -7.57
N PRO A 133 14.43 2.62 -8.90
CA PRO A 133 13.73 1.79 -9.90
C PRO A 133 14.12 0.29 -9.91
N ALA A 134 15.16 -0.12 -9.19
CA ALA A 134 15.62 -1.50 -9.07
C ALA A 134 15.55 -2.07 -7.64
N SER A 135 14.88 -1.40 -6.69
CA SER A 135 14.86 -1.80 -5.28
C SER A 135 13.80 -2.86 -4.95
N PHE A 136 13.86 -4.01 -5.62
CA PHE A 136 13.11 -5.20 -5.22
C PHE A 136 13.66 -5.74 -3.91
N LEU A 137 12.75 -6.12 -3.02
CA LEU A 137 13.12 -6.81 -1.81
C LEU A 137 13.24 -8.30 -2.09
N THR A 138 14.27 -8.91 -1.48
CA THR A 138 14.39 -10.37 -1.42
C THR A 138 13.32 -10.98 -0.52
N THR A 139 12.87 -10.22 0.49
CA THR A 139 11.76 -10.60 1.35
C THR A 139 10.43 -10.33 0.65
N THR A 140 9.75 -11.42 0.28
CA THR A 140 8.40 -11.41 -0.29
C THR A 140 7.41 -11.95 0.73
N ARG A 141 6.10 -11.91 0.42
CA ARG A 141 5.14 -12.57 1.29
C ARG A 141 5.45 -14.05 1.43
N SER A 142 5.49 -14.55 2.66
CA SER A 142 5.77 -15.95 2.88
C SER A 142 4.65 -16.80 2.28
N CYS A 143 5.04 -17.88 1.61
CA CYS A 143 4.12 -18.88 1.09
C CYS A 143 3.64 -19.85 2.17
N ALA A 144 3.73 -19.46 3.45
CA ALA A 144 3.21 -20.26 4.54
C ALA A 144 1.72 -20.55 4.25
N THR A 145 1.34 -21.81 4.34
CA THR A 145 -0.03 -22.25 4.09
C THR A 145 -0.76 -22.31 5.43
N PRO A 146 -1.66 -21.36 5.74
CA PRO A 146 -2.13 -20.21 4.97
C PRO A 146 -1.35 -18.95 5.39
N PRO A 147 -1.35 -17.88 4.57
CA PRO A 147 -0.86 -16.59 5.06
C PRO A 147 -1.67 -16.20 6.28
N LEU A 148 -1.05 -15.54 7.27
CA LEU A 148 -1.78 -15.09 8.45
C LEU A 148 -2.88 -14.14 7.99
N VAL A 149 -4.13 -14.53 8.18
CA VAL A 149 -5.26 -13.69 7.80
C VAL A 149 -5.49 -12.67 8.92
N VAL A 150 -5.40 -11.39 8.60
CA VAL A 150 -5.59 -10.29 9.57
C VAL A 150 -6.67 -9.35 9.06
N ALA A 151 -7.43 -8.72 9.97
CA ALA A 151 -8.46 -7.76 9.58
C ALA A 151 -7.86 -6.52 8.89
N THR A 152 -6.70 -6.05 9.36
CA THR A 152 -5.99 -4.87 8.86
C THR A 152 -4.49 -5.05 9.03
N VAL A 153 -3.73 -4.67 8.00
CA VAL A 153 -2.26 -4.64 8.03
C VAL A 153 -1.84 -3.26 8.54
N THR A 154 -1.05 -3.18 9.61
CA THR A 154 -0.73 -1.90 10.27
C THR A 154 0.66 -1.37 9.96
N ASP A 155 1.52 -2.19 9.37
CA ASP A 155 2.89 -1.82 9.05
C ASP A 155 3.44 -2.63 7.86
N PHE A 156 4.66 -2.28 7.46
CA PHE A 156 5.33 -2.95 6.36
C PHE A 156 5.62 -4.43 6.65
N VAL A 157 6.08 -4.78 7.85
CA VAL A 157 6.50 -6.15 8.18
C VAL A 157 5.30 -7.11 8.16
N SER A 158 4.16 -6.66 8.69
CA SER A 158 2.89 -7.38 8.64
C SER A 158 2.37 -7.52 7.22
N SER A 159 2.61 -6.55 6.31
CA SER A 159 2.26 -6.70 4.89
C SER A 159 3.04 -7.82 4.19
N LEU A 160 4.19 -8.22 4.74
CA LEU A 160 4.99 -9.35 4.24
C LEU A 160 4.59 -10.70 4.84
N THR A 161 3.77 -10.74 5.88
CA THR A 161 3.44 -12.00 6.57
C THR A 161 1.95 -12.28 6.64
N SER A 162 1.11 -11.26 6.39
CA SER A 162 -0.33 -11.34 6.53
C SER A 162 -1.10 -10.88 5.31
N LEU A 163 -2.25 -11.50 5.06
CA LEU A 163 -3.21 -11.08 4.03
C LEU A 163 -4.40 -10.39 4.70
N PRO A 164 -4.69 -9.12 4.36
CA PRO A 164 -5.91 -8.48 4.81
C PRO A 164 -7.11 -9.14 4.13
N VAL A 165 -8.15 -9.47 4.90
CA VAL A 165 -9.39 -10.07 4.36
C VAL A 165 -10.64 -9.24 4.57
N SER A 166 -10.52 -8.08 5.24
CA SER A 166 -11.62 -7.14 5.31
C SER A 166 -11.94 -6.70 3.87
N ASN A 167 -13.17 -6.95 3.43
CA ASN A 167 -13.72 -6.58 2.11
C ASN A 167 -13.54 -7.56 0.94
N ILE A 168 -13.21 -8.82 1.19
CA ILE A 168 -13.33 -9.86 0.15
C ILE A 168 -14.81 -10.29 0.09
N ALA A 169 -15.59 -9.66 -0.79
CA ALA A 169 -17.01 -9.96 -0.96
C ALA A 169 -17.28 -11.19 -1.84
N ASP A 170 -16.35 -11.50 -2.74
CA ASP A 170 -16.45 -12.61 -3.69
C ASP A 170 -15.10 -13.34 -3.75
N PRO A 171 -15.03 -14.65 -3.45
CA PRO A 171 -13.80 -15.42 -3.47
C PRO A 171 -13.32 -15.79 -4.87
N SER A 172 -13.16 -14.77 -5.71
CA SER A 172 -12.54 -14.89 -7.03
C SER A 172 -11.04 -14.61 -6.95
N PRO A 173 -10.21 -15.19 -7.84
CA PRO A 173 -8.79 -14.90 -7.85
C PRO A 173 -8.55 -13.41 -8.11
N MET A 174 -7.67 -12.81 -7.32
CA MET A 174 -7.50 -11.36 -7.27
C MET A 174 -6.05 -10.94 -7.09
N LEU A 175 -5.72 -9.76 -7.62
CA LEU A 175 -4.51 -9.05 -7.24
C LEU A 175 -4.75 -8.30 -5.94
N VAL A 176 -3.78 -8.39 -5.05
CA VAL A 176 -3.73 -7.64 -3.80
C VAL A 176 -2.52 -6.72 -3.87
N VAL A 177 -2.77 -5.43 -3.73
CA VAL A 177 -1.74 -4.40 -3.67
C VAL A 177 -1.78 -3.76 -2.31
N ASP A 178 -0.66 -3.79 -1.61
CA ASP A 178 -0.46 -3.09 -0.35
C ASP A 178 0.61 -2.03 -0.55
N VAL A 179 0.32 -0.82 -0.11
CA VAL A 179 1.31 0.25 0.00
C VAL A 179 1.37 0.67 1.45
N SER A 180 2.58 0.73 1.98
CA SER A 180 2.87 1.28 3.30
C SER A 180 3.87 2.42 3.18
N TYR A 181 3.62 3.50 3.91
CA TYR A 181 4.49 4.65 3.98
C TYR A 181 4.60 5.16 5.42
N GLN A 182 5.82 5.28 5.92
CA GLN A 182 6.08 5.87 7.22
C GLN A 182 6.31 7.38 7.08
N PHE A 183 5.34 8.17 7.55
CA PHE A 183 5.43 9.62 7.58
C PHE A 183 6.09 10.10 8.88
N THR A 184 7.11 10.93 8.76
CA THR A 184 7.75 11.59 9.90
C THR A 184 7.36 13.06 9.88
N PRO A 185 6.61 13.56 10.89
CA PRO A 185 6.28 14.98 11.02
C PRO A 185 7.55 15.83 11.10
N MET A 186 7.54 17.06 10.57
CA MET A 186 8.76 17.89 10.62
C MET A 186 8.94 18.53 11.99
N PHE A 187 7.84 18.97 12.60
CA PHE A 187 7.91 19.78 13.82
C PHE A 187 7.52 18.99 15.06
N PHE A 188 6.67 17.98 14.93
CA PHE A 188 6.18 17.16 16.05
C PHE A 188 6.74 15.74 16.08
N SER A 189 7.86 15.48 15.40
CA SER A 189 8.51 14.15 15.42
C SER A 189 8.89 13.72 16.84
N PHE A 190 9.26 14.66 17.71
CA PHE A 190 9.61 14.38 19.11
C PHE A 190 8.41 14.00 19.99
N LEU A 191 7.19 14.42 19.65
CA LEU A 191 5.98 14.12 20.43
C LEU A 191 5.25 12.88 19.91
N SER A 192 5.11 12.78 18.60
CA SER A 192 4.23 11.77 17.97
C SER A 192 4.99 10.59 17.36
N GLY A 193 6.29 10.74 17.12
CA GLY A 193 7.07 9.76 16.37
C GLY A 193 6.60 9.61 14.91
N PRO A 194 7.09 8.57 14.21
CA PRO A 194 6.63 8.27 12.86
C PRO A 194 5.21 7.71 12.85
N ILE A 195 4.41 8.15 11.87
CA ILE A 195 3.04 7.72 11.64
C ILE A 195 3.01 6.82 10.40
N ASN A 196 2.51 5.60 10.53
CA ASN A 196 2.40 4.68 9.39
C ASN A 196 1.08 4.88 8.66
N PHE A 197 1.16 5.25 7.38
CA PHE A 197 0.04 5.20 6.45
C PHE A 197 0.10 3.89 5.67
N TRP A 198 -1.04 3.25 5.52
CA TRP A 198 -1.18 2.04 4.75
C TRP A 198 -2.48 2.07 3.95
N ALA A 199 -2.48 1.41 2.81
CA ALA A 199 -3.69 1.14 2.05
C ALA A 199 -3.54 -0.19 1.32
N THR A 200 -4.67 -0.87 1.16
CA THR A 200 -4.76 -2.12 0.38
C THR A 200 -5.87 -1.97 -0.65
N SER A 201 -5.67 -2.55 -1.82
CA SER A 201 -6.73 -2.69 -2.82
C SER A 201 -6.72 -4.09 -3.41
N TYR A 202 -7.94 -4.59 -3.61
CA TYR A 202 -8.22 -5.87 -4.25
C TYR A 202 -8.75 -5.60 -5.65
N TRP A 203 -8.22 -6.31 -6.63
CA TRP A 203 -8.64 -6.18 -8.02
C TRP A 203 -8.94 -7.55 -8.61
N PRO A 204 -10.18 -7.79 -9.05
CA PRO A 204 -10.54 -9.06 -9.67
C PRO A 204 -9.86 -9.21 -11.04
N ILE A 205 -9.87 -10.42 -11.56
CA ILE A 205 -9.44 -10.70 -12.94
C ILE A 205 -10.33 -9.94 -13.94
N ARG A 206 -9.69 -9.22 -14.88
CA ARG A 206 -10.38 -8.46 -15.94
C ARG A 206 -10.70 -9.26 -17.19
N SER A 207 -10.03 -10.38 -17.42
CA SER A 207 -10.19 -11.22 -18.61
C SER A 207 -10.41 -12.66 -18.19
N ALA A 208 -11.58 -13.20 -18.48
CA ALA A 208 -11.83 -14.63 -18.42
C ALA A 208 -11.52 -15.20 -19.80
N ASN A 209 -10.69 -16.24 -19.87
CA ASN A 209 -10.51 -16.96 -21.13
C ASN A 209 -11.83 -17.68 -21.44
N PRO A 210 -12.57 -17.30 -22.50
CA PRO A 210 -13.87 -17.88 -22.82
C PRO A 210 -13.77 -19.37 -23.17
N ASN A 211 -12.59 -19.83 -23.60
CA ASN A 211 -12.36 -21.19 -24.06
C ASN A 211 -11.93 -22.16 -22.94
N ALA A 212 -11.40 -21.65 -21.83
CA ALA A 212 -10.62 -22.47 -20.89
C ALA A 212 -11.45 -23.40 -19.98
N THR A 213 -12.13 -24.44 -20.44
CA THR A 213 -12.84 -25.49 -19.62
C THR A 213 -13.00 -25.24 -18.12
N SER A 214 -14.23 -25.11 -17.59
CA SER A 214 -14.66 -24.66 -16.24
C SER A 214 -13.75 -24.80 -14.99
N GLY A 215 -12.74 -25.67 -14.98
CA GLY A 215 -11.65 -25.68 -13.98
C GLY A 215 -10.50 -24.69 -14.27
N ASP A 216 -10.35 -24.19 -15.50
CA ASP A 216 -9.24 -23.36 -15.99
C ASP A 216 -9.64 -21.90 -16.38
N ARG A 217 -10.94 -21.55 -16.44
CA ARG A 217 -11.45 -20.26 -16.99
C ARG A 217 -11.05 -19.00 -16.22
N TYR A 218 -10.59 -19.16 -14.97
CA TYR A 218 -10.36 -18.05 -14.05
C TYR A 218 -9.06 -18.18 -13.26
N THR A 219 -8.16 -19.09 -13.63
CA THR A 219 -7.42 -19.84 -12.59
C THR A 219 -6.48 -19.07 -11.71
N ARG A 220 -5.96 -17.90 -12.13
CA ARG A 220 -5.15 -16.99 -11.31
C ARG A 220 -4.51 -15.90 -12.16
N TYR A 221 -4.08 -14.82 -11.51
CA TYR A 221 -2.94 -14.06 -12.01
C TYR A 221 -1.68 -14.90 -11.84
N ASP A 222 -1.05 -15.33 -12.92
CA ASP A 222 0.27 -15.97 -12.88
C ASP A 222 1.37 -14.94 -13.16
N ILE A 223 2.61 -15.29 -12.83
CA ILE A 223 3.78 -14.51 -13.20
C ILE A 223 4.70 -15.38 -14.05
N LEU A 224 4.94 -14.99 -15.30
CA LEU A 224 5.87 -15.67 -16.19
C LEU A 224 7.25 -15.62 -15.54
N LYS A 225 7.80 -16.80 -15.21
CA LYS A 225 9.00 -16.93 -14.38
C LYS A 225 10.17 -16.24 -15.10
N GLN A 226 10.88 -15.33 -14.39
CA GLN A 226 12.34 -15.11 -14.41
C GLN A 226 12.67 -13.67 -13.94
N GLY A 227 13.05 -13.54 -12.67
CA GLY A 227 13.66 -12.31 -12.16
C GLY A 227 13.89 -12.37 -10.64
N PRO A 228 14.90 -11.64 -10.13
CA PRO A 228 15.12 -11.52 -8.69
C PRO A 228 13.93 -10.83 -7.99
N GLY A 229 13.58 -11.29 -6.79
CA GLY A 229 12.53 -10.68 -5.96
C GLY A 229 11.10 -11.18 -6.19
N VAL A 230 10.93 -12.24 -7.00
CA VAL A 230 9.63 -12.93 -7.15
C VAL A 230 9.60 -14.17 -6.26
N GLY A 231 8.71 -14.17 -5.26
CA GLY A 231 8.38 -15.35 -4.49
C GLY A 231 7.20 -16.08 -5.13
N LYS A 232 7.42 -17.23 -5.76
CA LYS A 232 6.34 -18.14 -6.17
C LYS A 232 6.11 -19.18 -5.07
N CYS A 233 4.84 -19.48 -4.81
CA CYS A 233 4.49 -20.48 -3.80
C CYS A 233 4.51 -21.90 -4.37
N PRO A 234 4.96 -22.90 -3.58
CA PRO A 234 4.92 -24.30 -3.99
C PRO A 234 3.49 -24.73 -4.37
N GLY A 235 3.36 -25.55 -5.42
CA GLY A 235 2.06 -25.95 -5.97
C GLY A 235 1.49 -25.00 -7.03
N PHE A 236 2.16 -23.87 -7.30
CA PHE A 236 1.80 -22.92 -8.35
C PHE A 236 2.98 -22.71 -9.31
N SER A 237 3.19 -23.67 -10.20
CA SER A 237 4.20 -23.61 -11.27
C SER A 237 3.59 -23.83 -12.64
#